data_AF-A0A4R3RYQ4-F1
#
_entry.id   AF-A0A4R3RYQ4-F1
#
_cell.length_a   1.000
_cell.length_b   1.000
_cell.length_c   1.000
_cell.angle_alpha   90.00
_cell.angle_beta   90.00
_cell.angle_gamma   90.00
#
_symmetry.space_group_name_H-M   'P 1'
#
loop_
_entity.id
_entity.type
_entity.pdbx_description
1 polymer ?
#
loop_
_entity_poly.entity_id
_entity_poly.type
_entity_poly.pdbx_seq_one_letter_code
_entity_poly.pdbx_strand_id
1 'polypeptide(L)'
;MSQPTSRTAEIRKIAKTGDGKAEQLLAELLRDLFSIEARNVVINHDQYSLNSLNGFFETADGAFFFKFHQEEGEEAMSGEYYRADILARAGLPVDQPLLMSVLPGEQILVYHRRTDPRFSDVLRALDLKDDPAARKRAVEAERRLSEAVLKVYLDTLHPVSAGEIAAEPIHRLFYERLIDPPTGVYPGGRMASFYVGKDFSLPGHMLNWEAFSRCRFLVNGIEYRDSIGTLFDAAHERLSPLRLADAGGVTAHGDAHNANVWYEDRDGEASLSFFDPAFAGENVPTLLAEVKTTFHNILAHPLWLYDPAMATEQYEASVVLDGDLLRVTTDFELSPVRRALLDVKAEALWRPLLAELKARGMLPADWRRVIRLGLFLCPTLVMNLRAGAASHNPVSSLIGFSIAVAAGSEPVAGKDDISSFLDLIDPDRD
;
A
#
# COMPACT_ATOMS: atom_id res chain seq x y z
N MET A 1 -0.35 19.74 33.11
CA MET A 1 -1.15 18.50 33.13
C MET A 1 -0.39 17.49 32.30
N SER A 2 0.08 16.40 32.89
CA SER A 2 0.76 15.34 32.13
C SER A 2 -0.25 14.70 31.19
N GLN A 3 0.11 14.52 29.91
CA GLN A 3 -0.70 13.70 29.02
C GLN A 3 -0.88 12.31 29.66
N PRO A 4 -2.09 11.73 29.66
CA PRO A 4 -2.27 10.34 30.06
C PRO A 4 -1.38 9.47 29.17
N THR A 5 -0.53 8.66 29.78
CA THR A 5 0.35 7.73 29.06
C THR A 5 -0.48 6.69 28.32
N SER A 6 -0.37 6.65 26.99
CA SER A 6 -0.99 5.63 26.14
C SER A 6 -0.55 4.22 26.57
N ARG A 7 -1.52 3.37 26.96
CA ARG A 7 -1.26 1.98 27.38
C ARG A 7 -0.78 1.14 26.20
N THR A 8 -1.35 1.35 25.02
CA THR A 8 -0.90 0.66 23.80
C THR A 8 0.55 1.05 23.43
N ALA A 9 0.96 2.30 23.70
CA ALA A 9 2.35 2.75 23.58
C ALA A 9 3.30 1.98 24.48
N GLU A 10 2.93 1.86 25.74
CA GLU A 10 3.72 1.15 26.73
C GLU A 10 3.86 -0.34 26.38
N ILE A 11 2.74 -0.99 26.02
CA ILE A 11 2.73 -2.39 25.58
C ILE A 11 3.66 -2.58 24.39
N ARG A 12 3.57 -1.73 23.35
CA ARG A 12 4.45 -1.85 22.17
C ARG A 12 5.92 -1.65 22.49
N LYS A 13 6.23 -0.68 23.35
CA LYS A 13 7.61 -0.44 23.79
C LYS A 13 8.17 -1.66 24.52
N ILE A 14 7.38 -2.27 25.39
CA ILE A 14 7.77 -3.45 26.18
C ILE A 14 7.81 -4.70 25.29
N ALA A 15 6.95 -4.85 24.30
CA ALA A 15 6.94 -6.03 23.42
C ALA A 15 8.28 -6.27 22.71
N LYS A 16 9.11 -5.24 22.56
CA LYS A 16 10.48 -5.36 22.02
C LYS A 16 11.44 -6.15 22.92
N THR A 17 11.16 -6.29 24.22
CA THR A 17 12.02 -7.03 25.16
C THR A 17 11.78 -8.54 25.12
N GLY A 18 10.60 -8.98 24.67
CA GLY A 18 10.26 -10.40 24.53
C GLY A 18 10.28 -11.20 25.84
N ASP A 19 10.08 -10.54 26.99
CA ASP A 19 10.16 -11.14 28.33
C ASP A 19 8.80 -11.52 28.93
N GLY A 20 7.72 -11.50 28.13
CA GLY A 20 6.37 -11.91 28.55
C GLY A 20 5.56 -10.82 29.25
N LYS A 21 6.15 -9.65 29.54
CA LYS A 21 5.46 -8.56 30.25
C LYS A 21 4.43 -7.84 29.39
N ALA A 22 4.70 -7.69 28.10
CA ALA A 22 3.77 -7.04 27.18
C ALA A 22 2.47 -7.84 27.05
N GLU A 23 2.57 -9.17 27.03
CA GLU A 23 1.45 -10.11 26.99
C GLU A 23 0.58 -10.01 28.25
N GLN A 24 1.19 -9.82 29.43
CA GLN A 24 0.45 -9.60 30.69
C GLN A 24 -0.32 -8.27 30.66
N LEU A 25 0.34 -7.18 30.29
CA LEU A 25 -0.29 -5.86 30.16
C LEU A 25 -1.41 -5.86 29.13
N LEU A 26 -1.24 -6.64 28.05
CA LEU A 26 -2.27 -6.79 27.04
C LEU A 26 -3.47 -7.61 27.55
N ALA A 27 -3.24 -8.67 28.31
CA ALA A 27 -4.33 -9.42 28.94
C ALA A 27 -5.13 -8.55 29.92
N GLU A 28 -4.44 -7.68 30.69
CA GLU A 28 -5.08 -6.69 31.55
C GLU A 28 -5.88 -5.65 30.74
N LEU A 29 -5.32 -5.13 29.65
CA LEU A 29 -6.02 -4.21 28.75
C LEU A 29 -7.30 -4.84 28.17
N LEU A 30 -7.25 -6.09 27.71
CA LEU A 30 -8.41 -6.82 27.19
C LEU A 30 -9.47 -7.07 28.27
N ARG A 31 -9.05 -7.34 29.52
CA ARG A 31 -9.96 -7.47 30.65
C ARG A 31 -10.64 -6.15 30.96
N ASP A 32 -9.89 -5.05 31.04
CA ASP A 32 -10.42 -3.74 31.40
C ASP A 32 -11.40 -3.20 30.36
N LEU A 33 -11.06 -3.34 29.07
CA LEU A 33 -11.87 -2.80 27.97
C LEU A 33 -13.10 -3.65 27.66
N PHE A 34 -12.95 -4.97 27.70
CA PHE A 34 -13.96 -5.89 27.15
C PHE A 34 -14.45 -6.93 28.15
N SER A 35 -13.98 -6.90 29.41
CA SER A 35 -14.26 -7.95 30.40
C SER A 35 -13.87 -9.36 29.91
N ILE A 36 -12.80 -9.45 29.11
CA ILE A 36 -12.28 -10.72 28.58
C ILE A 36 -11.15 -11.26 29.46
N GLU A 37 -11.27 -12.52 29.86
CA GLU A 37 -10.18 -13.28 30.48
C GLU A 37 -9.29 -13.93 29.40
N ALA A 38 -8.39 -13.14 28.82
CA ALA A 38 -7.47 -13.60 27.78
C ALA A 38 -6.42 -14.56 28.35
N ARG A 39 -6.24 -15.70 27.68
CA ARG A 39 -5.22 -16.72 27.97
C ARG A 39 -4.32 -16.93 26.77
N ASN A 40 -3.14 -17.50 26.99
CA ASN A 40 -2.19 -17.84 25.91
C ASN A 40 -1.94 -16.67 24.95
N VAL A 41 -1.80 -15.46 25.50
CA VAL A 41 -1.53 -14.26 24.70
C VAL A 41 -0.16 -14.39 24.06
N VAL A 42 -0.08 -14.22 22.74
CA VAL A 42 1.15 -14.28 21.96
C VAL A 42 1.20 -13.07 21.04
N ILE A 43 2.31 -12.33 21.06
CA ILE A 43 2.55 -11.20 20.16
C ILE A 43 3.34 -11.68 18.93
N ASN A 44 2.91 -11.30 17.74
CA ASN A 44 3.61 -11.61 16.50
C ASN A 44 4.81 -10.67 16.29
N HIS A 45 5.89 -11.22 15.76
CA HIS A 45 7.07 -10.48 15.30
C HIS A 45 7.25 -10.66 13.80
N ASP A 46 6.22 -10.32 13.00
CA ASP A 46 6.27 -10.46 11.54
C ASP A 46 6.89 -9.24 10.85
N GLN A 47 7.43 -9.45 9.65
CA GLN A 47 8.08 -8.41 8.84
C GLN A 47 7.08 -7.46 8.14
N TYR A 48 5.79 -7.79 8.15
CA TYR A 48 4.75 -7.04 7.42
C TYR A 48 4.12 -5.93 8.27
N SER A 49 4.30 -5.96 9.60
CA SER A 49 3.64 -5.07 10.56
C SER A 49 4.52 -3.89 11.03
N LEU A 50 5.06 -3.11 10.09
CA LEU A 50 6.06 -2.05 10.40
C LEU A 50 5.56 -0.97 11.39
N ASN A 51 4.25 -0.66 11.39
CA ASN A 51 3.62 0.37 12.23
C ASN A 51 2.55 -0.15 13.21
N SER A 52 2.42 -1.46 13.37
CA SER A 52 1.34 -2.06 14.18
C SER A 52 1.85 -3.18 15.07
N LEU A 53 1.19 -3.41 16.20
CA LEU A 53 1.40 -4.59 17.04
C LEU A 53 0.15 -5.46 16.93
N ASN A 54 0.35 -6.76 16.71
CA ASN A 54 -0.72 -7.73 16.60
C ASN A 54 -0.33 -9.07 17.21
N GLY A 55 -1.30 -9.96 17.37
CA GLY A 55 -1.07 -11.27 17.94
C GLY A 55 -2.35 -12.05 18.16
N PHE A 56 -2.26 -13.09 18.99
CA PHE A 56 -3.36 -14.00 19.26
C PHE A 56 -3.60 -14.17 20.76
N PHE A 57 -4.81 -14.55 21.13
CA PHE A 57 -5.16 -15.02 22.46
C PHE A 57 -6.32 -16.01 22.40
N GLU A 58 -6.58 -16.69 23.51
CA GLU A 58 -7.67 -17.64 23.65
C GLU A 58 -8.58 -17.25 24.82
N THR A 59 -9.87 -17.56 24.70
CA THR A 59 -10.86 -17.48 25.79
C THR A 59 -11.63 -18.80 25.88
N ALA A 60 -12.61 -18.90 26.77
CA ALA A 60 -13.53 -20.02 26.79
C ALA A 60 -14.37 -20.13 25.49
N ASP A 61 -14.55 -19.02 24.78
CA ASP A 61 -15.42 -18.91 23.60
C ASP A 61 -14.67 -19.13 22.28
N GLY A 62 -13.33 -19.29 22.32
CA GLY A 62 -12.52 -19.63 21.15
C GLY A 62 -11.17 -18.93 21.11
N ALA A 63 -10.58 -18.91 19.92
CA ALA A 63 -9.32 -18.23 19.63
C ALA A 63 -9.58 -16.92 18.88
N PHE A 64 -8.78 -15.91 19.21
CA PHE A 64 -8.95 -14.55 18.72
C PHE A 64 -7.63 -13.98 18.21
N PHE A 65 -7.74 -13.03 17.31
CA PHE A 65 -6.65 -12.18 16.82
C PHE A 65 -6.88 -10.76 17.30
N PHE A 66 -5.82 -10.08 17.75
CA PHE A 66 -5.89 -8.66 18.11
C PHE A 66 -4.89 -7.85 17.32
N LYS A 67 -5.20 -6.56 17.13
CA LYS A 67 -4.29 -5.60 16.50
C LYS A 67 -4.54 -4.19 17.00
N PHE A 68 -3.47 -3.41 17.10
CA PHE A 68 -3.53 -1.96 17.23
C PHE A 68 -2.38 -1.30 16.45
N HIS A 69 -2.68 -0.17 15.82
CA HIS A 69 -1.70 0.68 15.15
C HIS A 69 -1.10 1.69 16.12
N GLN A 70 0.14 2.09 15.85
CA GLN A 70 0.70 3.24 16.54
C GLN A 70 1.71 4.00 15.66
N GLU A 71 1.26 5.12 15.11
CA GLU A 71 2.10 6.17 14.51
C GLU A 71 2.32 7.35 15.49
N GLU A 72 3.39 8.12 15.26
CA GLU A 72 3.73 9.30 16.07
C GLU A 72 2.65 10.39 15.87
N GLY A 73 1.98 10.82 16.94
CA GLY A 73 0.88 11.82 16.88
C GLY A 73 -0.55 11.25 16.82
N GLU A 74 -0.72 9.93 16.89
CA GLU A 74 -2.01 9.24 16.73
C GLU A 74 -2.97 9.36 17.94
N GLU A 75 -2.49 9.78 19.10
CA GLU A 75 -3.32 10.02 20.30
C GLU A 75 -4.42 11.09 20.07
N ALA A 76 -4.29 11.91 19.03
CA ALA A 76 -5.27 12.92 18.63
C ALA A 76 -6.26 12.45 17.54
N MET A 77 -6.12 11.23 17.03
CA MET A 77 -6.90 10.73 15.89
C MET A 77 -8.15 9.96 16.34
N SER A 78 -9.30 10.59 16.23
CA SER A 78 -10.60 9.89 16.25
C SER A 78 -10.85 9.20 14.90
N GLY A 79 -11.14 7.90 14.87
CA GLY A 79 -11.90 7.31 13.77
C GLY A 79 -11.34 6.09 13.02
N GLU A 80 -10.11 5.63 13.27
CA GLU A 80 -9.55 4.46 12.55
C GLU A 80 -10.36 3.17 12.74
N TYR A 81 -11.04 3.06 13.88
CA TYR A 81 -11.79 1.88 14.29
C TYR A 81 -13.23 1.89 13.73
N TYR A 82 -13.73 3.03 13.21
CA TYR A 82 -15.02 3.11 12.49
C TYR A 82 -14.89 2.73 11.00
N ARG A 83 -13.66 2.54 10.52
CA ARG A 83 -13.36 2.36 9.09
C ARG A 83 -13.89 1.06 8.49
N ALA A 84 -13.96 -0.01 9.28
CA ALA A 84 -14.56 -1.26 8.83
C ALA A 84 -16.07 -1.12 8.60
N ASP A 85 -16.77 -0.37 9.46
CA ASP A 85 -18.20 -0.11 9.33
C ASP A 85 -18.51 0.74 8.08
N ILE A 86 -17.66 1.72 7.74
CA ILE A 86 -17.75 2.49 6.49
C ILE A 86 -17.80 1.55 5.28
N LEU A 87 -16.86 0.60 5.19
CA LEU A 87 -16.80 -0.35 4.07
C LEU A 87 -17.98 -1.32 4.07
N ALA A 88 -18.37 -1.83 5.24
CA ALA A 88 -19.48 -2.78 5.36
C ALA A 88 -20.83 -2.15 4.98
N ARG A 89 -21.10 -0.92 5.41
CA ARG A 89 -22.33 -0.19 5.03
C ARG A 89 -22.39 0.11 3.55
N ALA A 90 -21.24 0.36 2.93
CA ALA A 90 -21.15 0.53 1.48
C ALA A 90 -21.30 -0.79 0.71
N GLY A 91 -21.26 -1.94 1.39
CA GLY A 91 -21.49 -3.26 0.80
C GLY A 91 -20.23 -4.00 0.37
N LEU A 92 -19.04 -3.56 0.81
CA LEU A 92 -17.79 -4.27 0.53
C LEU A 92 -17.65 -5.51 1.43
N PRO A 93 -17.03 -6.60 0.93
CA PRO A 93 -16.73 -7.76 1.74
C PRO A 93 -15.58 -7.43 2.69
N VAL A 94 -15.90 -7.12 3.95
CA VAL A 94 -14.92 -6.78 4.99
C VAL A 94 -15.18 -7.62 6.24
N ASP A 95 -14.11 -8.20 6.78
CA ASP A 95 -14.10 -8.87 8.06
C ASP A 95 -14.24 -7.82 9.18
N GLN A 96 -15.29 -7.94 9.99
CA GLN A 96 -15.58 -6.99 11.06
C GLN A 96 -14.94 -7.46 12.36
N PRO A 97 -14.34 -6.54 13.14
CA PRO A 97 -13.93 -6.87 14.50
C PRO A 97 -15.16 -7.23 15.33
N LEU A 98 -15.02 -8.24 16.20
CA LEU A 98 -16.04 -8.59 17.18
C LEU A 98 -16.14 -7.53 18.28
N LEU A 99 -14.98 -6.98 18.66
CA LEU A 99 -14.86 -5.99 19.72
C LEU A 99 -13.84 -4.94 19.29
N MET A 100 -14.11 -3.70 19.70
CA MET A 100 -13.22 -2.58 19.43
C MET A 100 -13.24 -1.59 20.57
N SER A 101 -12.07 -1.02 20.85
CA SER A 101 -11.93 0.18 21.67
C SER A 101 -11.41 1.30 20.78
N VAL A 102 -12.05 2.47 20.91
CA VAL A 102 -11.69 3.70 20.18
C VAL A 102 -11.12 4.76 21.12
N LEU A 103 -10.90 4.40 22.39
CA LEU A 103 -10.43 5.31 23.43
C LEU A 103 -8.98 5.74 23.14
N PRO A 104 -8.66 7.05 23.14
CA PRO A 104 -7.30 7.54 22.95
C PRO A 104 -6.28 6.85 23.87
N GLY A 105 -5.27 6.21 23.28
CA GLY A 105 -4.21 5.49 23.99
C GLY A 105 -4.56 4.05 24.41
N GLU A 106 -5.78 3.59 24.09
CA GLU A 106 -6.29 2.24 24.39
C GLU A 106 -7.00 1.65 23.16
N GLN A 107 -6.68 2.12 21.96
CA GLN A 107 -7.33 1.64 20.77
C GLN A 107 -6.85 0.24 20.41
N ILE A 108 -7.78 -0.69 20.22
CA ILE A 108 -7.49 -2.10 19.92
C ILE A 108 -8.69 -2.74 19.22
N LEU A 109 -8.41 -3.58 18.22
CA LEU A 109 -9.40 -4.41 17.51
C LEU A 109 -9.23 -5.87 17.90
N VAL A 110 -10.34 -6.58 18.06
CA VAL A 110 -10.37 -8.03 18.30
C VAL A 110 -11.25 -8.70 17.25
N TYR A 111 -10.69 -9.71 16.58
CA TYR A 111 -11.34 -10.52 15.55
C TYR A 111 -11.40 -11.99 15.99
N HIS A 112 -12.27 -12.77 15.39
CA HIS A 112 -12.10 -14.22 15.42
C HIS A 112 -10.76 -14.60 14.80
N ARG A 113 -10.07 -15.58 15.39
CA ARG A 113 -8.86 -16.11 14.76
C ARG A 113 -9.25 -16.84 13.48
N ARG A 114 -8.72 -16.35 12.36
CA ARG A 114 -8.83 -17.01 11.06
C ARG A 114 -7.65 -17.95 10.83
N THR A 115 -7.92 -19.01 10.08
CA THR A 115 -6.89 -19.93 9.56
C THR A 115 -6.73 -19.80 8.04
N ASP A 116 -7.60 -19.02 7.40
CA ASP A 116 -7.50 -18.72 5.98
C ASP A 116 -6.18 -17.99 5.69
N PRO A 117 -5.47 -18.32 4.60
CA PRO A 117 -4.28 -17.59 4.22
C PRO A 117 -4.62 -16.15 3.83
N ARG A 118 -3.67 -15.23 4.01
CA ARG A 118 -3.77 -13.92 3.37
C ARG A 118 -3.55 -14.11 1.88
N PHE A 119 -4.19 -13.28 1.06
CA PHE A 119 -4.03 -13.39 -0.38
C PHE A 119 -2.59 -13.13 -0.83
N SER A 120 -1.82 -12.33 -0.06
CA SER A 120 -0.38 -12.17 -0.28
C SER A 120 0.39 -13.48 -0.19
N ASP A 121 0.02 -14.36 0.75
CA ASP A 121 0.70 -15.64 0.95
C ASP A 121 0.42 -16.59 -0.23
N VAL A 122 -0.84 -16.62 -0.70
CA VAL A 122 -1.26 -17.39 -1.88
C VAL A 122 -0.53 -16.92 -3.14
N LEU A 123 -0.49 -15.61 -3.37
CA LEU A 123 0.15 -15.06 -4.56
C LEU A 123 1.67 -15.20 -4.52
N ARG A 124 2.29 -15.07 -3.34
CA ARG A 124 3.72 -15.31 -3.18
C ARG A 124 4.09 -16.77 -3.54
N ALA A 125 3.25 -17.73 -3.16
CA ALA A 125 3.46 -19.13 -3.56
C ALA A 125 3.41 -19.29 -5.10
N LEU A 126 2.45 -18.62 -5.76
CA LEU A 126 2.32 -18.62 -7.23
C LEU A 126 3.46 -17.87 -7.94
N ASP A 127 4.00 -16.80 -7.34
CA ASP A 127 5.16 -16.08 -7.86
C ASP A 127 6.41 -16.97 -7.88
N LEU A 128 6.61 -17.78 -6.83
CA LEU A 128 7.74 -18.72 -6.76
C LEU A 128 7.56 -19.95 -7.64
N LYS A 129 6.32 -20.41 -7.80
CA LYS A 129 6.00 -21.60 -8.60
C LYS A 129 4.58 -21.48 -9.16
N ASP A 130 4.49 -21.19 -10.45
CA ASP A 130 3.20 -21.10 -11.13
C ASP A 130 2.46 -22.44 -11.07
N ASP A 131 1.16 -22.35 -10.78
CA ASP A 131 0.19 -23.43 -10.92
C ASP A 131 -1.00 -22.84 -11.69
N PRO A 132 -1.21 -23.23 -12.95
CA PRO A 132 -2.26 -22.66 -13.78
C PRO A 132 -3.67 -22.78 -13.19
N ALA A 133 -3.97 -23.85 -12.46
CA ALA A 133 -5.29 -24.07 -11.87
C ALA A 133 -5.49 -23.17 -10.64
N ALA A 134 -4.48 -23.09 -9.76
CA ALA A 134 -4.53 -22.20 -8.60
C ALA A 134 -4.49 -20.72 -9.02
N ARG A 135 -3.67 -20.37 -10.02
CA ARG A 135 -3.66 -19.03 -10.62
C ARG A 135 -5.03 -18.64 -11.17
N LYS A 136 -5.69 -19.53 -11.91
CA LYS A 136 -7.05 -19.28 -12.42
C LYS A 136 -8.04 -18.97 -11.29
N ARG A 137 -7.99 -19.73 -10.19
CA ARG A 137 -8.87 -19.48 -9.02
C ARG A 137 -8.56 -18.13 -8.35
N ALA A 138 -7.30 -17.81 -8.14
CA ALA A 138 -6.87 -16.53 -7.58
C ALA A 138 -7.30 -15.33 -8.44
N VAL A 139 -7.14 -15.44 -9.76
CA VAL A 139 -7.53 -14.39 -10.72
C VAL A 139 -9.05 -14.19 -10.75
N GLU A 140 -9.83 -15.28 -10.69
CA GLU A 140 -11.29 -15.19 -10.62
C GLU A 140 -11.76 -14.56 -9.30
N ALA A 141 -11.11 -14.88 -8.19
CA ALA A 141 -11.39 -14.27 -6.90
C ALA A 141 -11.10 -12.75 -6.91
N GLU A 142 -9.97 -12.32 -7.49
CA GLU A 142 -9.64 -10.89 -7.68
C GLU A 142 -10.64 -10.19 -8.60
N ARG A 143 -11.12 -10.86 -9.66
CA ARG A 143 -12.10 -10.30 -10.59
C ARG A 143 -13.40 -9.98 -9.87
N ARG A 144 -13.94 -10.95 -9.11
CA ARG A 144 -15.16 -10.74 -8.33
C ARG A 144 -15.00 -9.64 -7.27
N LEU A 145 -13.85 -9.59 -6.60
CA LEU A 145 -13.57 -8.51 -5.65
C LEU A 145 -13.50 -7.15 -6.36
N SER A 146 -12.81 -7.07 -7.50
CA SER A 146 -12.69 -5.83 -8.29
C SER A 146 -14.04 -5.35 -8.82
N GLU A 147 -14.92 -6.26 -9.24
CA GLU A 147 -16.29 -5.94 -9.64
C GLU A 147 -17.14 -5.44 -8.46
N ALA A 148 -16.99 -6.05 -7.28
CA ALA A 148 -17.67 -5.59 -6.06
C ALA A 148 -17.17 -4.20 -5.63
N VAL A 149 -15.86 -3.96 -5.69
CA VAL A 149 -15.25 -2.65 -5.41
C VAL A 149 -15.74 -1.60 -6.41
N LEU A 150 -15.68 -1.90 -7.71
CA LEU A 150 -16.18 -1.01 -8.75
C LEU A 150 -17.65 -0.65 -8.50
N LYS A 151 -18.50 -1.65 -8.20
CA LYS A 151 -19.90 -1.40 -7.88
C LYS A 151 -20.05 -0.37 -6.76
N VAL A 152 -19.31 -0.54 -5.65
CA VAL A 152 -19.35 0.40 -4.53
C VAL A 152 -18.85 1.78 -4.93
N TYR A 153 -17.78 1.88 -5.71
CA TYR A 153 -17.31 3.17 -6.22
C TYR A 153 -18.36 3.86 -7.08
N LEU A 154 -19.01 3.15 -8.00
CA LEU A 154 -20.05 3.72 -8.85
C LEU A 154 -21.28 4.18 -8.06
N ASP A 155 -21.68 3.41 -7.04
CA ASP A 155 -22.81 3.71 -6.16
C ASP A 155 -22.52 4.89 -5.22
N THR A 156 -21.26 5.05 -4.80
CA THR A 156 -20.86 6.08 -3.82
C THR A 156 -20.15 7.28 -4.44
N LEU A 157 -19.90 7.29 -5.76
CA LEU A 157 -19.25 8.39 -6.46
C LEU A 157 -20.07 9.67 -6.37
N HIS A 158 -19.50 10.71 -5.75
CA HIS A 158 -20.15 11.99 -5.56
C HIS A 158 -19.16 13.17 -5.68
N PRO A 159 -19.64 14.40 -5.97
CA PRO A 159 -18.83 15.61 -5.86
C PRO A 159 -18.41 15.85 -4.41
N VAL A 160 -17.18 16.32 -4.22
CA VAL A 160 -16.58 16.60 -2.92
C VAL A 160 -15.90 17.95 -2.93
N SER A 161 -15.82 18.59 -1.77
CA SER A 161 -15.03 19.79 -1.57
C SER A 161 -13.56 19.47 -1.28
N ALA A 162 -12.68 20.45 -1.51
CA ALA A 162 -11.27 20.32 -1.13
C ALA A 162 -11.06 20.06 0.37
N GLY A 163 -11.97 20.55 1.22
CA GLY A 163 -11.92 20.32 2.67
C GLY A 163 -12.30 18.90 3.06
N GLU A 164 -13.33 18.33 2.44
CA GLU A 164 -13.73 16.92 2.66
C GLU A 164 -12.62 15.97 2.20
N ILE A 165 -12.07 16.20 1.02
CA ILE A 165 -10.92 15.42 0.51
C ILE A 165 -9.71 15.55 1.46
N ALA A 166 -9.35 16.77 1.87
CA ALA A 166 -8.19 16.98 2.73
C ALA A 166 -8.29 16.31 4.11
N ALA A 167 -9.51 15.96 4.55
CA ALA A 167 -9.72 15.23 5.80
C ALA A 167 -9.53 13.70 5.66
N GLU A 168 -9.43 13.18 4.42
CA GLU A 168 -9.33 11.74 4.18
C GLU A 168 -7.96 11.18 4.58
N PRO A 169 -7.92 10.04 5.30
CA PRO A 169 -6.67 9.50 5.85
C PRO A 169 -5.71 9.01 4.78
N ILE A 170 -6.18 8.72 3.55
CA ILE A 170 -5.34 8.27 2.44
C ILE A 170 -4.19 9.25 2.13
N HIS A 171 -4.32 10.53 2.46
CA HIS A 171 -3.27 11.54 2.25
C HIS A 171 -2.02 11.31 3.10
N ARG A 172 -2.13 10.54 4.20
CA ARG A 172 -0.97 10.00 4.92
C ARG A 172 -0.05 9.18 4.01
N LEU A 173 -0.63 8.46 3.05
CA LEU A 173 0.12 7.57 2.16
C LEU A 173 0.78 8.33 1.00
N PHE A 174 0.10 9.33 0.45
CA PHE A 174 0.49 9.98 -0.81
C PHE A 174 0.95 11.44 -0.69
N TYR A 175 0.73 12.10 0.44
CA TYR A 175 1.09 13.52 0.58
C TYR A 175 1.87 13.82 1.87
N GLU A 176 1.36 13.43 3.04
CA GLU A 176 1.99 13.78 4.32
C GLU A 176 3.40 13.17 4.45
N ARG A 177 3.66 12.05 3.78
CA ARG A 177 4.99 11.42 3.71
C ARG A 177 6.02 12.21 2.88
N LEU A 178 5.60 13.23 2.14
CA LEU A 178 6.47 14.13 1.37
C LEU A 178 6.85 15.39 2.14
N ILE A 179 6.13 15.73 3.22
CA ILE A 179 6.29 16.99 3.95
C ILE A 179 6.63 16.74 5.41
N ASP A 180 7.22 17.73 6.05
CA ASP A 180 7.42 17.73 7.51
C ASP A 180 6.07 17.97 8.18
N PRO A 181 5.52 17.02 8.97
CA PRO A 181 4.17 17.17 9.52
C PRO A 181 3.97 18.42 10.40
N PRO A 182 4.94 18.82 11.27
CA PRO A 182 4.81 20.04 12.06
C PRO A 182 4.77 21.33 11.26
N THR A 183 5.56 21.44 10.19
CA THR A 183 5.75 22.71 9.46
C THR A 183 5.11 22.76 8.08
N GLY A 184 4.71 21.62 7.53
CA GLY A 184 4.22 21.47 6.17
C GLY A 184 5.30 21.65 5.08
N VAL A 185 6.59 21.73 5.46
CA VAL A 185 7.68 22.03 4.53
C VAL A 185 8.06 20.80 3.70
N TYR A 186 8.24 21.01 2.40
CA TYR A 186 8.80 20.06 1.45
C TYR A 186 10.27 20.39 1.12
N PRO A 187 11.17 19.39 0.98
CA PRO A 187 10.95 17.97 1.24
C PRO A 187 11.00 17.66 2.74
N GLY A 188 10.13 16.75 3.20
CA GLY A 188 10.05 16.30 4.58
C GLY A 188 9.57 14.85 4.70
N GLY A 189 9.10 14.46 5.89
CA GLY A 189 8.49 13.16 6.13
C GLY A 189 9.38 11.96 5.77
N ARG A 190 8.75 10.92 5.22
CA ARG A 190 9.47 9.71 4.76
C ARG A 190 10.38 10.01 3.59
N MET A 191 10.01 10.91 2.67
CA MET A 191 10.86 11.28 1.54
C MET A 191 12.22 11.79 2.04
N ALA A 192 12.22 12.77 2.95
CA ALA A 192 13.46 13.33 3.48
C ALA A 192 14.24 12.31 4.33
N SER A 193 13.54 11.55 5.18
CA SER A 193 14.14 10.51 6.01
C SER A 193 14.84 9.42 5.18
N PHE A 194 14.19 8.98 4.10
CA PHE A 194 14.71 7.93 3.25
C PHE A 194 15.80 8.44 2.31
N TYR A 195 15.64 9.61 1.69
CA TYR A 195 16.39 9.93 0.48
C TYR A 195 17.19 11.21 0.50
N VAL A 196 16.78 12.25 1.23
CA VAL A 196 17.44 13.56 1.15
C VAL A 196 18.77 13.56 1.92
N GLY A 197 19.85 14.02 1.29
CA GLY A 197 21.19 14.11 1.88
C GLY A 197 21.82 12.74 2.18
N LYS A 198 21.52 11.74 1.35
CA LYS A 198 21.60 10.32 1.66
C LYS A 198 22.32 9.62 0.48
N ASP A 199 23.21 8.65 0.75
CA ASP A 199 23.94 7.92 -0.30
C ASP A 199 23.25 6.65 -0.83
N PHE A 200 23.24 6.45 -2.14
CA PHE A 200 22.63 5.34 -2.85
C PHE A 200 23.71 4.38 -3.34
N SER A 201 23.68 3.15 -2.85
CA SER A 201 24.51 2.07 -3.37
C SER A 201 23.73 1.29 -4.43
N LEU A 202 24.20 1.39 -5.67
CA LEU A 202 23.72 0.62 -6.82
C LEU A 202 24.82 -0.37 -7.24
N PRO A 203 24.52 -1.40 -8.06
CA PRO A 203 25.54 -2.31 -8.58
C PRO A 203 26.70 -1.54 -9.22
N GLY A 204 27.89 -1.62 -8.60
CA GLY A 204 29.12 -0.96 -9.09
C GLY A 204 29.20 0.56 -8.90
N HIS A 205 28.18 1.22 -8.34
CA HIS A 205 28.12 2.68 -8.24
C HIS A 205 27.65 3.17 -6.87
N MET A 206 28.14 4.34 -6.48
CA MET A 206 27.69 5.07 -5.29
C MET A 206 27.37 6.51 -5.67
N LEU A 207 26.17 6.97 -5.35
CA LEU A 207 25.68 8.30 -5.68
C LEU A 207 25.16 8.97 -4.42
N ASN A 208 25.35 10.27 -4.25
CA ASN A 208 24.60 11.02 -3.25
C ASN A 208 23.22 11.39 -3.79
N TRP A 209 22.34 11.88 -2.91
CA TRP A 209 21.00 12.32 -3.27
C TRP A 209 20.97 13.35 -4.39
N GLU A 210 21.88 14.32 -4.36
CA GLU A 210 21.91 15.41 -5.34
C GLU A 210 22.16 14.84 -6.75
N ALA A 211 23.09 13.91 -6.90
CA ALA A 211 23.33 13.25 -8.19
C ALA A 211 22.18 12.29 -8.56
N PHE A 212 21.75 11.43 -7.63
CA PHE A 212 20.72 10.42 -7.89
C PHE A 212 19.36 11.04 -8.27
N SER A 213 18.94 12.10 -7.57
CA SER A 213 17.66 12.78 -7.82
C SER A 213 17.58 13.42 -9.22
N ARG A 214 18.71 13.79 -9.82
CA ARG A 214 18.77 14.32 -11.20
C ARG A 214 18.83 13.24 -12.27
N CYS A 215 19.14 12.00 -11.90
CA CYS A 215 19.29 10.93 -12.86
C CYS A 215 17.95 10.58 -13.52
N ARG A 216 17.96 10.48 -14.85
CA ARG A 216 16.93 9.77 -15.61
C ARG A 216 17.30 8.31 -15.75
N PHE A 217 16.32 7.47 -16.06
CA PHE A 217 16.52 6.02 -16.20
C PHE A 217 16.29 5.61 -17.66
N LEU A 218 17.16 4.72 -18.13
CA LEU A 218 16.92 3.91 -19.32
C LEU A 218 16.95 2.46 -18.86
N VAL A 219 15.79 1.80 -18.81
CA VAL A 219 15.65 0.42 -18.31
C VAL A 219 15.39 -0.50 -19.49
N ASN A 220 16.26 -1.48 -19.72
CA ASN A 220 16.12 -2.46 -20.81
C ASN A 220 15.85 -1.81 -22.18
N GLY A 221 16.49 -0.67 -22.44
CA GLY A 221 16.33 0.08 -23.70
C GLY A 221 15.21 1.13 -23.72
N ILE A 222 14.36 1.20 -22.69
CA ILE A 222 13.27 2.17 -22.58
C ILE A 222 13.73 3.35 -21.72
N GLU A 223 13.89 4.52 -22.34
CA GLU A 223 14.23 5.77 -21.65
C GLU A 223 12.99 6.45 -21.08
N TYR A 224 13.06 6.89 -19.82
CA TYR A 224 11.98 7.60 -19.14
C TYR A 224 12.27 9.10 -19.09
N ARG A 225 11.22 9.89 -19.31
CA ARG A 225 11.31 11.35 -19.41
C ARG A 225 11.76 12.02 -18.11
N ASP A 226 11.18 11.62 -17.00
CA ASP A 226 11.30 12.33 -15.72
C ASP A 226 12.41 11.70 -14.86
N SER A 227 13.15 12.54 -14.11
CA SER A 227 14.09 12.07 -13.09
C SER A 227 13.36 11.75 -11.78
N ILE A 228 14.02 11.06 -10.85
CA ILE A 228 13.47 10.75 -9.51
C ILE A 228 13.04 12.04 -8.78
N GLY A 229 13.89 13.07 -8.78
CA GLY A 229 13.58 14.35 -8.14
C GLY A 229 12.37 15.04 -8.77
N THR A 230 12.30 15.08 -10.11
CA THR A 230 11.16 15.64 -10.83
C THR A 230 9.86 14.90 -10.53
N LEU A 231 9.91 13.57 -10.34
CA LEU A 231 8.72 12.78 -9.97
C LEU A 231 8.24 13.13 -8.54
N PHE A 232 9.14 13.28 -7.56
CA PHE A 232 8.74 13.72 -6.22
C PHE A 232 8.18 15.15 -6.21
N ASP A 233 8.82 16.08 -6.91
CA ASP A 233 8.37 17.47 -6.99
C ASP A 233 6.97 17.54 -7.61
N ALA A 234 6.74 16.82 -8.71
CA ALA A 234 5.44 16.75 -9.36
C ALA A 234 4.38 16.05 -8.49
N ALA A 235 4.76 15.02 -7.74
CA ALA A 235 3.84 14.34 -6.82
C ALA A 235 3.41 15.26 -5.68
N HIS A 236 4.36 15.98 -5.06
CA HIS A 236 4.06 16.97 -4.03
C HIS A 236 3.12 18.07 -4.56
N GLU A 237 3.37 18.58 -5.77
CA GLU A 237 2.52 19.63 -6.32
C GLU A 237 1.11 19.14 -6.65
N ARG A 238 0.99 18.00 -7.37
CA ARG A 238 -0.28 17.56 -7.95
C ARG A 238 -1.14 16.73 -7.00
N LEU A 239 -0.52 15.94 -6.12
CA LEU A 239 -1.22 15.09 -5.15
C LEU A 239 -1.50 15.80 -3.83
N SER A 240 -1.30 17.12 -3.78
CA SER A 240 -1.81 17.95 -2.69
C SER A 240 -3.32 17.71 -2.52
N PRO A 241 -3.81 17.46 -1.29
CA PRO A 241 -5.21 17.15 -1.05
C PRO A 241 -6.17 18.21 -1.62
N LEU A 242 -5.75 19.48 -1.57
CA LEU A 242 -6.53 20.61 -2.08
C LEU A 242 -6.75 20.59 -3.61
N ARG A 243 -6.04 19.73 -4.34
CA ARG A 243 -6.11 19.61 -5.80
C ARG A 243 -6.75 18.31 -6.27
N LEU A 244 -7.27 17.48 -5.36
CA LEU A 244 -7.76 16.13 -5.67
C LEU A 244 -9.30 16.00 -5.61
N ALA A 245 -10.01 17.10 -5.39
CA ALA A 245 -11.48 17.13 -5.44
C ALA A 245 -12.05 17.09 -6.86
N ASP A 246 -11.21 17.27 -7.88
CA ASP A 246 -11.58 17.35 -9.29
C ASP A 246 -12.05 16.02 -9.90
N ALA A 247 -11.80 14.90 -9.23
CA ALA A 247 -12.25 13.57 -9.62
C ALA A 247 -13.36 12.97 -8.73
N GLY A 248 -13.99 13.79 -7.89
CA GLY A 248 -14.99 13.31 -6.93
C GLY A 248 -14.38 12.45 -5.81
N GLY A 249 -15.24 12.04 -4.88
CA GLY A 249 -14.92 11.10 -3.82
C GLY A 249 -15.73 9.81 -3.94
N VAL A 250 -15.16 8.72 -3.42
CA VAL A 250 -15.81 7.41 -3.30
C VAL A 250 -15.58 6.83 -1.91
N THR A 251 -16.48 5.94 -1.48
CA THR A 251 -16.20 5.11 -0.31
C THR A 251 -15.20 4.02 -0.68
N ALA A 252 -14.01 4.05 -0.08
CA ALA A 252 -12.92 3.14 -0.45
C ALA A 252 -12.11 2.71 0.77
N HIS A 253 -11.38 1.59 0.62
CA HIS A 253 -10.49 1.07 1.66
C HIS A 253 -9.20 1.89 1.81
N GLY A 254 -8.71 2.51 0.73
CA GLY A 254 -7.48 3.33 0.69
C GLY A 254 -6.15 2.59 0.83
N ASP A 255 -6.14 1.36 1.39
CA ASP A 255 -4.95 0.54 1.62
C ASP A 255 -5.21 -0.98 1.58
N ALA A 256 -5.96 -1.43 0.58
CA ALA A 256 -6.33 -2.84 0.42
C ALA A 256 -5.20 -3.68 -0.23
N HIS A 257 -3.98 -3.60 0.30
CA HIS A 257 -2.90 -4.47 -0.17
C HIS A 257 -3.19 -5.94 0.20
N ASN A 258 -2.69 -6.92 -0.55
CA ASN A 258 -3.08 -8.34 -0.42
C ASN A 258 -2.76 -8.99 0.94
N ALA A 259 -1.91 -8.38 1.77
CA ALA A 259 -1.72 -8.82 3.15
C ALA A 259 -2.87 -8.40 4.10
N ASN A 260 -3.76 -7.52 3.64
CA ASN A 260 -5.01 -7.06 4.28
C ASN A 260 -6.25 -7.67 3.59
N VAL A 261 -6.06 -8.79 2.88
CA VAL A 261 -7.11 -9.51 2.17
C VAL A 261 -7.02 -10.97 2.57
N TRP A 262 -8.10 -11.53 3.09
CA TRP A 262 -8.22 -12.96 3.32
C TRP A 262 -8.57 -13.67 2.02
N TYR A 263 -8.02 -14.88 1.83
CA TYR A 263 -8.37 -15.77 0.74
C TYR A 263 -9.07 -17.01 1.30
N GLU A 264 -10.37 -17.10 1.08
CA GLU A 264 -11.17 -18.27 1.46
C GLU A 264 -11.34 -19.17 0.25
N ASP A 265 -10.97 -20.45 0.36
CA ASP A 265 -11.22 -21.46 -0.68
C ASP A 265 -12.12 -22.54 -0.08
N ARG A 266 -13.39 -22.56 -0.50
CA ARG A 266 -14.37 -23.54 -0.05
C ARG A 266 -14.98 -24.23 -1.26
N ASP A 267 -14.96 -25.56 -1.25
CA ASP A 267 -15.55 -26.40 -2.29
C ASP A 267 -15.09 -26.05 -3.73
N GLY A 268 -13.88 -25.53 -3.88
CA GLY A 268 -13.28 -25.15 -5.16
C GLY A 268 -13.65 -23.74 -5.65
N GLU A 269 -14.36 -22.97 -4.84
CA GLU A 269 -14.66 -21.56 -5.09
C GLU A 269 -13.90 -20.67 -4.11
N ALA A 270 -13.14 -19.72 -4.66
CA ALA A 270 -12.31 -18.80 -3.88
C ALA A 270 -12.94 -17.41 -3.74
N SER A 271 -13.05 -16.89 -2.53
CA SER A 271 -13.53 -15.53 -2.26
C SER A 271 -12.51 -14.71 -1.49
N LEU A 272 -12.53 -13.39 -1.72
CA LEU A 272 -11.67 -12.44 -1.04
C LEU A 272 -12.49 -11.53 -0.13
N SER A 273 -11.96 -11.24 1.06
CA SER A 273 -12.54 -10.27 1.98
C SER A 273 -11.46 -9.39 2.59
N PHE A 274 -11.72 -8.08 2.65
CA PHE A 274 -10.83 -7.11 3.29
C PHE A 274 -10.78 -7.30 4.80
N PHE A 275 -9.70 -6.83 5.41
CA PHE A 275 -9.61 -6.58 6.83
C PHE A 275 -8.59 -5.47 7.09
N ASP A 276 -8.55 -4.92 8.30
CA ASP A 276 -7.66 -3.80 8.65
C ASP A 276 -7.77 -2.57 7.72
N PRO A 277 -8.96 -1.94 7.61
CA PRO A 277 -9.18 -0.80 6.73
C PRO A 277 -8.66 0.52 7.32
N ALA A 278 -7.38 0.56 7.70
CA ALA A 278 -6.75 1.69 8.35
C ALA A 278 -6.80 3.00 7.54
N PHE A 279 -7.09 2.98 6.24
CA PHE A 279 -7.18 4.20 5.43
C PHE A 279 -8.53 4.35 4.73
N ALA A 280 -9.56 3.64 5.19
CA ALA A 280 -10.86 3.79 4.61
C ALA A 280 -11.51 5.12 4.98
N GLY A 281 -12.37 5.58 4.08
CA GLY A 281 -13.16 6.79 4.24
C GLY A 281 -14.25 6.89 3.18
N GLU A 282 -15.12 7.88 3.33
CA GLU A 282 -16.31 8.06 2.50
C GLU A 282 -16.04 8.94 1.28
N ASN A 283 -15.03 9.82 1.36
CA ASN A 283 -14.71 10.83 0.34
C ASN A 283 -13.34 10.61 -0.29
N VAL A 284 -12.83 9.36 -0.30
CA VAL A 284 -11.49 9.05 -0.81
C VAL A 284 -11.37 9.54 -2.26
N PRO A 285 -10.31 10.30 -2.65
CA PRO A 285 -10.15 10.76 -4.02
C PRO A 285 -10.17 9.61 -5.00
N THR A 286 -11.11 9.64 -5.95
CA THR A 286 -11.41 8.48 -6.81
C THR A 286 -10.18 7.96 -7.56
N LEU A 287 -9.32 8.85 -8.06
CA LEU A 287 -8.11 8.47 -8.81
C LEU A 287 -6.99 7.89 -7.92
N LEU A 288 -7.07 8.01 -6.60
CA LEU A 288 -6.10 7.41 -5.67
C LEU A 288 -6.61 6.13 -5.02
N ALA A 289 -7.92 5.90 -5.02
CA ALA A 289 -8.58 4.82 -4.29
C ALA A 289 -7.99 3.42 -4.56
N GLU A 290 -7.58 3.14 -5.82
CA GLU A 290 -7.02 1.84 -6.24
C GLU A 290 -5.56 1.90 -6.68
N VAL A 291 -4.89 3.04 -6.49
CA VAL A 291 -3.47 3.16 -6.85
C VAL A 291 -2.63 2.20 -6.01
N LYS A 292 -2.89 2.16 -4.70
CA LYS A 292 -2.10 1.34 -3.79
C LYS A 292 -2.27 -0.14 -4.03
N THR A 293 -3.51 -0.59 -4.27
CA THR A 293 -3.81 -1.99 -4.59
C THR A 293 -3.17 -2.35 -5.93
N THR A 294 -3.31 -1.52 -6.96
CA THR A 294 -2.69 -1.75 -8.27
C THR A 294 -1.17 -1.88 -8.15
N PHE A 295 -0.50 -1.03 -7.36
CA PHE A 295 0.93 -1.17 -7.18
C PHE A 295 1.29 -2.37 -6.30
N HIS A 296 0.84 -2.40 -5.04
CA HIS A 296 1.31 -3.36 -4.05
C HIS A 296 0.85 -4.80 -4.32
N ASN A 297 -0.27 -4.98 -5.02
CA ASN A 297 -0.80 -6.31 -5.31
C ASN A 297 -0.25 -6.87 -6.61
N ILE A 298 0.50 -6.08 -7.39
CA ILE A 298 0.85 -6.45 -8.76
C ILE A 298 2.30 -6.08 -9.07
N LEU A 299 2.61 -4.79 -9.11
CA LEU A 299 3.91 -4.26 -9.51
C LEU A 299 4.99 -4.44 -8.43
N ALA A 300 4.57 -4.45 -7.16
CA ALA A 300 5.40 -4.74 -6.00
C ALA A 300 5.65 -6.24 -5.82
N HIS A 301 6.39 -6.84 -6.75
CA HIS A 301 6.72 -8.26 -6.65
C HIS A 301 7.46 -8.56 -5.33
N PRO A 302 7.07 -9.63 -4.60
CA PRO A 302 7.52 -9.83 -3.22
C PRO A 302 9.03 -10.02 -3.11
N LEU A 303 9.68 -10.58 -4.13
CA LEU A 303 11.12 -10.86 -4.08
C LEU A 303 11.98 -9.60 -4.05
N TRP A 304 11.60 -8.52 -4.74
CA TRP A 304 12.40 -7.29 -4.67
C TRP A 304 11.95 -6.39 -3.52
N LEU A 305 10.66 -6.40 -3.14
CA LEU A 305 10.15 -5.50 -2.10
C LEU A 305 10.30 -6.08 -0.67
N TYR A 306 9.89 -7.33 -0.45
CA TYR A 306 9.79 -7.93 0.89
C TYR A 306 10.92 -8.92 1.19
N ASP A 307 11.36 -9.67 0.18
CA ASP A 307 12.43 -10.67 0.32
C ASP A 307 13.73 -10.33 -0.49
N PRO A 308 14.36 -9.14 -0.33
CA PRO A 308 15.49 -8.69 -1.15
C PRO A 308 16.64 -9.69 -1.35
N ALA A 309 16.92 -10.55 -0.36
CA ALA A 309 17.94 -11.60 -0.49
C ALA A 309 17.62 -12.54 -1.65
N MET A 310 16.36 -12.95 -1.81
CA MET A 310 15.91 -13.78 -2.92
C MET A 310 15.99 -13.05 -4.25
N ALA A 311 15.80 -11.73 -4.30
CA ALA A 311 15.96 -10.98 -5.55
C ALA A 311 17.38 -11.09 -6.12
N THR A 312 18.42 -11.14 -5.29
CA THR A 312 19.81 -11.32 -5.78
C THR A 312 20.09 -12.76 -6.24
N GLU A 313 19.33 -13.74 -5.76
CA GLU A 313 19.43 -15.13 -6.20
C GLU A 313 18.69 -15.39 -7.51
N GLN A 314 17.62 -14.63 -7.77
CA GLN A 314 16.69 -14.89 -8.87
C GLN A 314 16.86 -13.94 -10.05
N TYR A 315 17.41 -12.74 -9.83
CA TYR A 315 17.50 -11.70 -10.86
C TYR A 315 18.90 -11.15 -10.98
N GLU A 316 19.25 -10.81 -12.22
CA GLU A 316 20.41 -10.00 -12.54
C GLU A 316 19.97 -8.54 -12.73
N ALA A 317 20.73 -7.62 -12.14
CA ALA A 317 20.57 -6.19 -12.39
C ALA A 317 21.93 -5.50 -12.40
N SER A 318 22.17 -4.72 -13.44
CA SER A 318 23.39 -3.93 -13.61
C SER A 318 23.05 -2.52 -14.08
N VAL A 319 23.94 -1.59 -13.81
CA VAL A 319 23.76 -0.20 -14.22
C VAL A 319 25.07 0.40 -14.70
N VAL A 320 24.97 1.23 -15.73
CA VAL A 320 26.05 2.10 -16.19
C VAL A 320 25.57 3.54 -16.06
N LEU A 321 26.37 4.38 -15.41
CA LEU A 321 26.13 5.82 -15.34
C LEU A 321 26.75 6.53 -16.54
N ASP A 322 25.91 7.22 -17.32
CA ASP A 322 26.28 8.01 -18.50
C ASP A 322 25.80 9.46 -18.31
N GLY A 323 26.64 10.30 -17.69
CA GLY A 323 26.23 11.62 -17.24
C GLY A 323 25.13 11.54 -16.17
N ASP A 324 23.98 12.16 -16.43
CA ASP A 324 22.77 12.08 -15.58
C ASP A 324 21.78 10.99 -16.08
N LEU A 325 22.26 9.97 -16.81
CA LEU A 325 21.44 8.84 -17.26
C LEU A 325 21.94 7.53 -16.64
N LEU A 326 21.07 6.85 -15.90
CA LEU A 326 21.28 5.48 -15.42
C LEU A 326 20.77 4.49 -16.46
N ARG A 327 21.70 3.83 -17.16
CA ARG A 327 21.40 2.76 -18.11
C ARG A 327 21.34 1.44 -17.37
N VAL A 328 20.14 0.98 -17.10
CA VAL A 328 19.84 -0.21 -16.32
C VAL A 328 19.54 -1.38 -17.25
N THR A 329 20.16 -2.52 -16.96
CA THR A 329 19.82 -3.81 -17.55
C THR A 329 19.40 -4.75 -16.44
N THR A 330 18.21 -5.34 -16.55
CA THR A 330 17.72 -6.35 -15.61
C THR A 330 16.82 -7.37 -16.29
N ASP A 331 16.80 -8.60 -15.80
CA ASP A 331 15.92 -9.67 -16.25
C ASP A 331 14.62 -9.79 -15.43
N PHE A 332 14.37 -8.86 -14.50
CA PHE A 332 13.14 -8.85 -13.73
C PHE A 332 11.91 -8.69 -14.64
N GLU A 333 10.96 -9.61 -14.50
CA GLU A 333 9.64 -9.53 -15.09
C GLU A 333 8.55 -9.86 -14.06
N LEU A 334 7.34 -9.36 -14.30
CA LEU A 334 6.16 -9.77 -13.53
C LEU A 334 5.88 -11.27 -13.72
N SER A 335 5.51 -11.96 -12.65
CA SER A 335 5.09 -13.36 -12.77
C SER A 335 3.79 -13.51 -13.58
N PRO A 336 3.46 -14.72 -14.07
CA PRO A 336 2.20 -14.95 -14.78
C PRO A 336 0.94 -14.62 -13.97
N VAL A 337 0.98 -14.75 -12.64
CA VAL A 337 -0.15 -14.36 -11.79
C VAL A 337 -0.27 -12.84 -11.70
N ARG A 338 0.84 -12.11 -11.52
CA ARG A 338 0.80 -10.63 -11.44
C ARG A 338 0.30 -10.02 -12.75
N ARG A 339 0.76 -10.51 -13.91
CA ARG A 339 0.23 -10.07 -15.21
C ARG A 339 -1.28 -10.27 -15.32
N ALA A 340 -1.79 -11.44 -14.94
CA ALA A 340 -3.22 -11.72 -14.98
C ALA A 340 -4.04 -10.85 -14.01
N LEU A 341 -3.50 -10.50 -12.83
CA LEU A 341 -4.17 -9.56 -11.92
C LEU A 341 -4.17 -8.13 -12.48
N LEU A 342 -3.14 -7.73 -13.22
CA LEU A 342 -3.10 -6.42 -13.90
C LEU A 342 -4.18 -6.30 -14.95
N ASP A 343 -4.39 -7.35 -15.74
CA ASP A 343 -5.46 -7.42 -16.73
C ASP A 343 -6.83 -7.31 -16.05
N VAL A 344 -7.04 -8.01 -14.93
CA VAL A 344 -8.26 -7.88 -14.12
C VAL A 344 -8.47 -6.45 -13.64
N LYS A 345 -7.45 -5.81 -13.05
CA LYS A 345 -7.56 -4.42 -12.58
C LYS A 345 -7.88 -3.46 -13.73
N ALA A 346 -7.32 -3.69 -14.91
CA ALA A 346 -7.60 -2.87 -16.07
C ALA A 346 -9.06 -3.00 -16.53
N GLU A 347 -9.51 -4.24 -16.75
CA GLU A 347 -10.80 -4.56 -17.37
C GLU A 347 -11.99 -4.38 -16.41
N ALA A 348 -11.86 -4.94 -15.20
CA ALA A 348 -12.98 -5.06 -14.26
C ALA A 348 -13.15 -3.84 -13.34
N LEU A 349 -12.15 -2.95 -13.28
CA LEU A 349 -12.16 -1.83 -12.34
C LEU A 349 -11.78 -0.50 -12.98
N TRP A 350 -10.55 -0.35 -13.48
CA TRP A 350 -10.04 0.96 -13.88
C TRP A 350 -10.74 1.52 -15.13
N ARG A 351 -10.83 0.73 -16.21
CA ARG A 351 -11.46 1.20 -17.45
C ARG A 351 -12.93 1.61 -17.22
N PRO A 352 -13.78 0.79 -16.56
CA PRO A 352 -15.15 1.21 -16.25
C PRO A 352 -15.24 2.43 -15.33
N LEU A 353 -14.37 2.53 -14.31
CA LEU A 353 -14.36 3.67 -13.40
C LEU A 353 -14.00 4.99 -14.12
N LEU A 354 -12.94 4.97 -14.94
CA LEU A 354 -12.53 6.15 -15.71
C LEU A 354 -13.58 6.54 -16.76
N ALA A 355 -14.26 5.55 -17.36
CA ALA A 355 -15.37 5.79 -18.27
C ALA A 355 -16.55 6.48 -17.55
N GLU A 356 -16.90 6.05 -16.33
CA GLU A 356 -17.95 6.70 -15.54
C GLU A 356 -17.56 8.13 -15.13
N LEU A 357 -16.33 8.33 -14.64
CA LEU A 357 -15.84 9.66 -14.31
C LEU A 357 -15.94 10.60 -15.51
N LYS A 358 -15.55 10.13 -16.70
CA LYS A 358 -15.69 10.91 -17.94
C LYS A 358 -17.15 11.20 -18.28
N ALA A 359 -18.03 10.19 -18.19
CA ALA A 359 -19.46 10.35 -18.46
C ALA A 359 -20.12 11.38 -17.52
N ARG A 360 -19.65 11.48 -16.26
CA ARG A 360 -20.10 12.47 -15.28
C ARG A 360 -19.37 13.82 -15.37
N GLY A 361 -18.42 13.99 -16.30
CA GLY A 361 -17.60 15.21 -16.40
C GLY A 361 -16.65 15.42 -15.22
N MET A 362 -16.30 14.34 -14.52
CA MET A 362 -15.43 14.29 -13.34
C MET A 362 -14.04 13.69 -13.65
N LEU A 363 -13.70 13.45 -14.93
CA LEU A 363 -12.37 12.96 -15.28
C LEU A 363 -11.45 14.15 -15.60
N PRO A 364 -10.44 14.47 -14.77
CA PRO A 364 -9.50 15.54 -15.08
C PRO A 364 -8.66 15.16 -16.32
N ALA A 365 -8.31 16.15 -17.14
CA ALA A 365 -7.55 15.93 -18.37
C ALA A 365 -6.16 15.31 -18.11
N ASP A 366 -5.62 15.48 -16.91
CA ASP A 366 -4.34 14.93 -16.47
C ASP A 366 -4.47 13.68 -15.58
N TRP A 367 -5.62 12.98 -15.60
CA TRP A 367 -5.89 11.78 -14.79
C TRP A 367 -4.74 10.77 -14.82
N ARG A 368 -4.15 10.56 -16.00
CA ARG A 368 -3.05 9.62 -16.20
C ARG A 368 -1.81 10.03 -15.39
N ARG A 369 -1.54 11.33 -15.32
CA ARG A 369 -0.44 11.86 -14.49
C ARG A 369 -0.72 11.66 -13.01
N VAL A 370 -1.96 11.86 -12.55
CA VAL A 370 -2.35 11.61 -11.15
C VAL A 370 -2.08 10.15 -10.77
N ILE A 371 -2.55 9.19 -11.58
CA ILE A 371 -2.35 7.76 -11.31
C ILE A 371 -0.85 7.42 -11.31
N ARG A 372 -0.08 7.87 -12.31
CA ARG A 372 1.37 7.60 -12.38
C ARG A 372 2.13 8.12 -11.16
N LEU A 373 1.85 9.35 -10.73
CA LEU A 373 2.48 9.91 -9.54
C LEU A 373 2.13 9.10 -8.29
N GLY A 374 0.86 8.70 -8.15
CA GLY A 374 0.44 7.81 -7.08
C GLY A 374 1.21 6.48 -7.09
N LEU A 375 1.29 5.82 -8.25
CA LEU A 375 2.01 4.55 -8.41
C LEU A 375 3.51 4.70 -8.09
N PHE A 376 4.15 5.81 -8.46
CA PHE A 376 5.54 6.12 -8.10
C PHE A 376 5.77 6.25 -6.60
N LEU A 377 4.81 6.85 -5.88
CA LEU A 377 4.92 7.05 -4.43
C LEU A 377 4.73 5.74 -3.65
N CYS A 378 3.98 4.77 -4.16
CA CYS A 378 3.74 3.50 -3.48
C CYS A 378 5.04 2.80 -3.03
N PRO A 379 5.99 2.45 -3.90
CA PRO A 379 7.21 1.79 -3.47
C PRO A 379 8.17 2.73 -2.75
N THR A 380 8.21 4.01 -3.14
CA THR A 380 9.21 4.96 -2.66
C THR A 380 8.90 5.53 -1.27
N LEU A 381 7.63 5.52 -0.83
CA LEU A 381 7.24 6.03 0.48
C LEU A 381 6.74 4.94 1.45
N VAL A 382 6.46 3.72 0.97
CA VAL A 382 6.08 2.60 1.86
C VAL A 382 7.31 1.97 2.52
N MET A 383 8.39 1.74 1.77
CA MET A 383 9.64 1.18 2.28
C MET A 383 10.85 2.00 1.83
N ASN A 384 11.93 1.98 2.63
CA ASN A 384 13.18 2.62 2.24
C ASN A 384 13.91 1.75 1.22
N LEU A 385 13.76 2.07 -0.06
CA LEU A 385 14.35 1.33 -1.19
C LEU A 385 15.89 1.39 -1.26
N ARG A 386 16.57 2.17 -0.42
CA ARG A 386 18.04 2.23 -0.45
C ARG A 386 18.66 0.92 0.02
N ALA A 387 19.62 0.43 -0.74
CA ALA A 387 20.48 -0.65 -0.32
C ALA A 387 21.15 -0.36 1.04
N GLY A 388 21.04 -1.31 1.98
CA GLY A 388 21.64 -1.25 3.30
C GLY A 388 20.94 -0.33 4.32
N ALA A 389 19.86 0.37 3.95
CA ALA A 389 19.09 1.17 4.91
C ALA A 389 18.10 0.33 5.73
N ALA A 390 17.63 -0.77 5.14
CA ALA A 390 16.80 -1.79 5.77
C ALA A 390 17.17 -3.16 5.17
N SER A 391 16.20 -3.92 4.64
CA SER A 391 16.44 -5.23 4.01
C SER A 391 16.97 -5.13 2.57
N HIS A 392 16.77 -4.01 1.87
CA HIS A 392 17.19 -3.88 0.47
C HIS A 392 18.70 -3.98 0.28
N ASN A 393 19.09 -4.54 -0.87
CA ASN A 393 20.46 -4.65 -1.36
C ASN A 393 20.59 -3.92 -2.72
N PRO A 394 21.80 -3.79 -3.30
CA PRO A 394 21.97 -3.04 -4.54
C PRO A 394 21.11 -3.54 -5.71
N VAL A 395 20.90 -4.85 -5.85
CA VAL A 395 20.08 -5.44 -6.94
C VAL A 395 18.60 -5.10 -6.75
N SER A 396 18.03 -5.44 -5.59
CA SER A 396 16.63 -5.14 -5.28
C SER A 396 16.32 -3.64 -5.26
N SER A 397 17.27 -2.80 -4.82
CA SER A 397 17.15 -1.34 -4.86
C SER A 397 17.08 -0.84 -6.31
N LEU A 398 17.97 -1.32 -7.18
CA LEU A 398 17.99 -0.93 -8.59
C LEU A 398 16.69 -1.35 -9.31
N ILE A 399 16.21 -2.58 -9.06
CA ILE A 399 14.93 -3.06 -9.59
C ILE A 399 13.78 -2.20 -9.06
N GLY A 400 13.72 -1.96 -7.75
CA GLY A 400 12.67 -1.16 -7.12
C GLY A 400 12.57 0.26 -7.67
N PHE A 401 13.70 0.96 -7.84
CA PHE A 401 13.72 2.29 -8.46
C PHE A 401 13.37 2.25 -9.96
N SER A 402 13.80 1.22 -10.68
CA SER A 402 13.45 1.06 -12.10
C SER A 402 11.94 0.92 -12.30
N ILE A 403 11.28 0.10 -11.48
CA ILE A 403 9.82 -0.07 -11.50
C ILE A 403 9.11 1.22 -11.06
N ALA A 404 9.60 1.89 -10.02
CA ALA A 404 9.03 3.15 -9.56
C ALA A 404 9.07 4.23 -10.66
N VAL A 405 10.20 4.35 -11.37
CA VAL A 405 10.33 5.32 -12.48
C VAL A 405 9.43 4.95 -13.65
N ALA A 406 9.38 3.68 -14.04
CA ALA A 406 8.47 3.21 -15.08
C ALA A 406 6.99 3.52 -14.75
N ALA A 407 6.64 3.42 -13.46
CA ALA A 407 5.32 3.76 -12.97
C ALA A 407 5.04 5.28 -13.01
N GLY A 408 5.99 6.09 -12.58
CA GLY A 408 5.82 7.55 -12.46
C GLY A 408 5.99 8.35 -13.75
N SER A 409 6.89 7.91 -14.62
CA SER A 409 7.29 8.63 -15.82
C SER A 409 6.71 7.99 -17.08
N GLU A 410 6.36 8.80 -18.06
CA GLU A 410 6.17 8.28 -19.42
C GLU A 410 7.53 7.88 -20.02
N PRO A 411 7.56 6.84 -20.87
CA PRO A 411 8.65 6.62 -21.80
C PRO A 411 8.83 7.83 -22.75
N VAL A 412 10.07 8.13 -23.12
CA VAL A 412 10.37 9.08 -24.21
C VAL A 412 9.91 8.50 -25.56
N ALA A 413 10.09 7.19 -25.74
CA ALA A 413 9.62 6.42 -26.88
C ALA A 413 9.44 4.94 -26.47
N GLY A 414 8.68 4.19 -27.27
CA GLY A 414 8.38 2.78 -26.99
C GLY A 414 7.23 2.60 -26.00
N LYS A 415 7.02 1.36 -25.54
CA LYS A 415 6.02 1.01 -24.53
C LYS A 415 6.59 -0.03 -23.57
N ASP A 416 6.31 0.14 -22.30
CA ASP A 416 6.50 -0.83 -21.22
C ASP A 416 5.15 -1.41 -20.78
N ASP A 417 5.18 -2.35 -19.82
CA ASP A 417 3.97 -2.98 -19.29
C ASP A 417 3.03 -1.95 -18.63
N ILE A 418 3.59 -0.94 -17.95
CA ILE A 418 2.80 0.05 -17.20
C ILE A 418 2.11 1.03 -18.15
N SER A 419 2.79 1.52 -19.18
CA SER A 419 2.19 2.37 -20.20
C SER A 419 1.18 1.59 -21.01
N SER A 420 1.41 0.31 -21.29
CA SER A 420 0.43 -0.56 -21.94
C SER A 420 -0.83 -0.73 -21.10
N PHE A 421 -0.70 -0.92 -19.79
CA PHE A 421 -1.80 -0.93 -18.84
C PHE A 421 -2.55 0.42 -18.82
N LEU A 422 -1.84 1.55 -18.71
CA LEU A 422 -2.47 2.86 -18.67
C LEU A 422 -3.15 3.23 -19.99
N ASP A 423 -2.64 2.74 -21.12
CA ASP A 423 -3.31 2.87 -22.42
C ASP A 423 -4.56 1.98 -22.49
N LEU A 424 -4.59 0.83 -21.81
CA LEU A 424 -5.74 -0.09 -21.83
C LEU A 424 -6.92 0.45 -21.03
N ILE A 425 -6.66 1.21 -19.97
CA ILE A 425 -7.70 1.80 -19.12
C ILE A 425 -8.20 3.16 -19.61
N ASP A 426 -7.58 3.72 -20.65
CA ASP A 426 -7.96 5.01 -21.23
C ASP A 426 -9.41 4.96 -21.77
N PRO A 427 -10.34 5.79 -21.25
CA PRO A 427 -11.74 5.80 -21.71
C PRO A 427 -11.95 6.46 -23.08
N ASP A 428 -10.92 7.04 -23.69
CA ASP A 428 -10.93 7.50 -25.09
C ASP A 428 -10.46 6.43 -26.09
N ARG A 429 -10.01 5.27 -25.59
CA ARG A 429 -9.60 4.16 -26.44
C ARG A 429 -10.80 3.29 -26.80
N ASP A 430 -11.10 3.24 -28.09
CA ASP A 430 -12.11 2.37 -28.70
C ASP A 430 -11.90 0.88 -28.32
#